data_AF-A0A849U0X1-F1
#
_entry.id   AF-A0A849U0X1-F1
#
_cell.length_a   1.000
_cell.length_b   1.000
_cell.length_c   1.000
_cell.angle_alpha   90.00
_cell.angle_beta   90.00
_cell.angle_gamma   90.00
#
_symmetry.space_group_name_H-M   'P 1'
#
loop_
_entity.id
_entity.type
_entity.pdbx_description
1 polymer ?
#
loop_
_entity_poly.entity_id
_entity_poly.type
_entity_poly.pdbx_seq_one_letter_code
_entity_poly.pdbx_strand_id
1 'polypeptide(L)'
;MNSKKIGFLLALPPSHTSAETVHGLAHTALDAGHEVYLYLIDEGVKNIHSDRYRGLAQEGAKIFACAYGCQQHHVPTETIDAKMSLCG
;
A
#
# COMPACT_ATOMS: atom_id res chain seq x y z
N MET A 1 25.32 0.24 2.33
CA MET A 1 24.49 -0.92 1.94
C MET A 1 23.88 -0.63 0.58
N ASN A 2 23.86 -1.60 -0.36
CA ASN A 2 23.18 -1.38 -1.64
C ASN A 2 21.67 -1.39 -1.43
N SER A 3 21.02 -0.29 -1.82
CA SER A 3 19.55 -0.22 -1.82
C SER A 3 18.99 -1.25 -2.80
N LYS A 4 17.97 -2.00 -2.36
CA LYS A 4 17.24 -2.98 -3.17
C LYS A 4 15.84 -2.45 -3.43
N LYS A 5 15.20 -2.92 -4.49
CA LYS A 5 13.77 -2.68 -4.76
C LYS A 5 12.97 -3.88 -4.26
N ILE A 6 12.01 -3.62 -3.39
CA ILE A 6 11.14 -4.65 -2.80
C ILE A 6 9.70 -4.31 -3.16
N GLY A 7 8.99 -5.29 -3.73
CA GLY A 7 7.59 -5.18 -4.10
C GLY A 7 6.71 -6.02 -3.17
N PHE A 8 5.65 -5.41 -2.65
CA PHE A 8 4.58 -6.10 -1.93
C PHE A 8 3.28 -5.99 -2.73
N LEU A 9 2.53 -7.09 -2.78
CA LEU A 9 1.19 -7.14 -3.36
C LEU A 9 0.24 -7.59 -2.25
N LEU A 10 -0.75 -6.76 -1.95
CA LEU A 10 -1.78 -7.08 -0.94
C LEU A 10 -3.14 -7.13 -1.61
N ALA A 11 -3.74 -8.32 -1.61
CA ALA A 11 -5.08 -8.57 -2.11
C ALA A 11 -6.16 -8.65 -1.01
N LEU A 12 -5.75 -8.79 0.25
CA LEU A 12 -6.63 -9.12 1.37
C LEU A 12 -7.08 -7.87 2.14
N PRO A 13 -8.29 -7.88 2.73
CA PRO A 13 -8.85 -6.70 3.40
C PRO A 13 -8.09 -6.30 4.66
N PRO A 14 -8.31 -5.08 5.19
CA PRO A 14 -7.68 -4.58 6.41
C PRO A 14 -7.87 -5.46 7.65
N SER A 15 -8.96 -6.24 7.71
CA SER A 15 -9.25 -7.17 8.81
C SER A 15 -8.40 -8.43 8.80
N HIS A 16 -7.72 -8.73 7.68
CA HIS A 16 -6.87 -9.90 7.56
C HIS A 16 -5.46 -9.62 8.10
N THR A 17 -4.86 -10.61 8.77
CA THR A 17 -3.52 -10.49 9.38
C THR A 17 -2.42 -10.09 8.38
N SER A 18 -2.57 -10.44 7.11
CA SER A 18 -1.67 -10.02 6.03
C SER A 18 -1.51 -8.51 5.90
N ALA A 19 -2.52 -7.70 6.25
CA ALA A 19 -2.40 -6.25 6.22
C ALA A 19 -1.39 -5.75 7.25
N GLU A 20 -1.33 -6.37 8.43
CA GLU A 20 -0.32 -6.08 9.44
C GLU A 20 1.07 -6.60 9.05
N THR A 21 1.13 -7.84 8.56
CA THR A 21 2.40 -8.44 8.12
C THR A 21 3.04 -7.63 6.99
N VAL A 22 2.28 -7.26 5.96
CA VAL A 22 2.80 -6.47 4.83
C VAL A 22 3.26 -5.09 5.31
N HIS A 23 2.52 -4.44 6.20
CA HIS A 23 2.93 -3.16 6.75
C HIS A 23 4.27 -3.26 7.50
N GLY A 24 4.42 -4.24 8.41
CA GLY A 24 5.66 -4.41 9.17
C GLY A 24 6.87 -4.72 8.28
N LEU A 25 6.69 -5.57 7.26
CA LEU A 25 7.73 -5.86 6.27
C LEU A 25 8.11 -4.63 5.44
N ALA A 26 7.12 -3.84 5.01
CA ALA A 26 7.34 -2.61 4.27
C ALA A 26 8.08 -1.56 5.10
N HIS A 27 7.67 -1.35 6.35
CA HIS A 27 8.32 -0.42 7.27
C HIS A 27 9.78 -0.83 7.53
N THR A 28 10.01 -2.11 7.84
CA THR A 28 11.37 -2.65 8.07
C THR A 28 12.26 -2.48 6.83
N ALA A 29 11.70 -2.68 5.63
CA ALA A 29 12.43 -2.49 4.39
C ALA A 29 12.80 -1.02 4.14
N LEU A 30 11.90 -0.09 4.44
CA LEU A 30 12.18 1.35 4.39
C LEU A 30 13.28 1.73 5.38
N ASP A 31 13.19 1.28 6.64
CA ASP A 31 14.19 1.50 7.68
C ASP A 31 15.58 0.95 7.30
N ALA A 32 15.61 -0.16 6.57
CA ALA A 32 16.84 -0.74 6.03
C ALA A 32 17.40 0.03 4.80
N GLY A 33 16.76 1.12 4.37
CA GLY A 33 17.16 1.94 3.23
C GLY A 33 16.84 1.33 1.86
N HIS A 34 15.84 0.45 1.79
CA HIS A 34 15.37 -0.13 0.53
C HIS A 34 14.23 0.69 -0.09
N GLU A 35 14.11 0.64 -1.41
CA GLU A 35 12.96 1.19 -2.10
C GLU A 35 11.78 0.23 -2.01
N VAL A 36 10.66 0.68 -1.44
CA VAL A 36 9.46 -0.14 -1.29
C VAL A 36 8.38 0.29 -2.28
N TYR A 37 7.82 -0.69 -2.97
CA TYR A 37 6.67 -0.56 -3.87
C TYR A 37 5.55 -1.42 -3.32
N LEU A 38 4.36 -0.84 -3.13
CA LEU A 38 3.23 -1.54 -2.54
C LEU A 38 2.01 -1.42 -3.44
N TYR A 39 1.49 -2.56 -3.88
CA TYR A 39 0.31 -2.64 -4.73
C TYR A 39 -0.86 -3.21 -3.94
N LEU A 40 -1.92 -2.41 -3.84
CA LEU A 40 -3.21 -2.80 -3.28
C LEU A 40 -4.13 -3.23 -4.42
N ILE A 41 -4.59 -4.47 -4.40
CA ILE A 41 -5.50 -5.06 -5.39
C ILE A 41 -6.68 -5.72 -4.71
N ASP A 42 -7.73 -6.03 -5.46
CA ASP A 42 -8.95 -6.68 -4.95
C ASP A 42 -9.45 -6.03 -3.64
N GLU A 43 -9.69 -6.79 -2.56
CA GLU A 43 -10.11 -6.23 -1.26
C GLU A 43 -9.00 -5.44 -0.55
N GLY A 44 -7.74 -5.64 -0.93
CA GLY A 44 -6.59 -4.92 -0.42
C GLY A 44 -6.66 -3.41 -0.64
N VAL A 45 -7.38 -2.95 -1.67
CA VAL A 45 -7.62 -1.52 -1.93
C VAL A 45 -8.29 -0.80 -0.76
N LYS A 46 -9.02 -1.51 0.10
CA LYS A 46 -9.64 -0.93 1.31
C LYS A 46 -8.60 -0.42 2.32
N ASN A 47 -7.33 -0.83 2.21
CA ASN A 47 -6.24 -0.33 3.05
C ASN A 47 -5.78 1.09 2.66
N ILE A 48 -6.15 1.60 1.48
CA ILE A 48 -5.63 2.88 0.95
C ILE A 48 -5.96 4.09 1.85
N HIS A 49 -7.08 4.02 2.58
CA HIS A 49 -7.52 5.08 3.50
C HIS A 49 -7.06 4.89 4.94
N SER A 50 -6.36 3.79 5.24
CA SER A 50 -5.89 3.55 6.60
C SER A 50 -4.66 4.41 6.94
N ASP A 51 -4.63 4.95 8.16
CA ASP A 51 -3.51 5.76 8.64
C ASP A 51 -2.17 5.02 8.55
N ARG A 52 -2.22 3.70 8.75
CA ARG A 52 -1.10 2.77 8.62
C ARG A 52 -0.41 2.85 7.25
N TYR A 53 -1.18 2.71 6.17
CA TYR A 53 -0.61 2.74 4.82
C TYR A 53 -0.31 4.16 4.35
N ARG A 54 -1.05 5.16 4.83
CA ARG A 54 -0.69 6.57 4.64
C ARG A 54 0.66 6.88 5.28
N GLY A 55 0.92 6.37 6.49
CA GLY A 55 2.21 6.46 7.18
C GLY A 55 3.36 5.95 6.33
N LEU A 56 3.24 4.74 5.76
CA LEU A 56 4.25 4.19 4.84
C LEU A 56 4.50 5.10 3.62
N ALA A 57 3.46 5.70 3.04
CA ALA A 57 3.63 6.65 1.94
C ALA A 57 4.36 7.93 2.39
N GLN A 58 4.14 8.39 3.64
CA GLN A 58 4.91 9.51 4.21
C GLN A 58 6.38 9.15 4.43
N GLU A 59 6.66 7.90 4.82
CA GLU A 59 8.01 7.35 5.03
C GLU A 59 8.76 7.06 3.72
N GLY A 60 8.07 7.10 2.57
CA GLY A 60 8.67 7.00 1.24
C GLY A 60 8.32 5.74 0.44
N ALA A 61 7.41 4.89 0.92
CA ALA A 61 6.87 3.81 0.10
C ALA A 61 6.09 4.37 -1.09
N LYS A 62 6.29 3.77 -2.26
CA LYS A 62 5.50 4.05 -3.47
C LYS A 62 4.27 3.15 -3.46
N ILE A 63 3.11 3.72 -3.12
CA ILE A 63 1.88 2.94 -2.93
C ILE A 63 0.91 3.17 -4.10
N PHE A 64 0.37 2.08 -4.59
CA PHE A 64 -0.49 2.00 -5.77
C PHE A 64 -1.78 1.27 -5.41
N ALA A 65 -2.93 1.79 -5.84
CA ALA A 65 -4.22 1.14 -5.70
C ALA A 65 -4.83 0.84 -7.07
N CYS A 66 -5.38 -0.36 -7.23
CA CYS A 66 -6.11 -0.76 -8.42
C CYS A 66 -7.42 0.05 -8.55
N ALA A 67 -7.55 0.88 -9.59
CA ALA A 67 -8.73 1.70 -9.82
C ALA A 67 -10.01 0.86 -9.98
N TYR A 68 -9.93 -0.24 -10.74
CA TYR A 68 -11.02 -1.19 -10.88
C TYR A 68 -11.37 -1.87 -9.55
N GLY A 69 -10.37 -2.26 -8.75
CA GLY A 69 -10.58 -2.81 -7.41
C GLY A 69 -11.30 -1.83 -6.49
N CYS A 70 -10.89 -0.56 -6.49
CA CYS A 70 -11.57 0.49 -5.74
C CYS A 70 -13.03 0.62 -6.15
N GLN A 71 -13.31 0.60 -7.46
CA GLN A 71 -14.68 0.66 -7.98
C GLN A 71 -15.53 -0.54 -7.51
N GLN A 72 -15.02 -1.77 -7.68
CA GLN A 72 -15.74 -3.00 -7.29
C GLN A 72 -16.03 -3.05 -5.78
N HIS A 73 -15.10 -2.56 -4.97
CA HIS A 73 -15.18 -2.60 -3.52
C HIS A 73 -15.68 -1.31 -2.87
N HIS A 74 -16.22 -0.39 -3.68
CA HIS A 74 -16.80 0.89 -3.24
C HIS A 74 -15.84 1.74 -2.39
N VAL A 75 -14.55 1.73 -2.74
CA VAL A 75 -13.53 2.55 -2.09
C VAL A 75 -13.50 3.92 -2.79
N PRO A 76 -13.73 5.04 -2.07
CA PRO A 76 -13.66 6.38 -2.63
C PRO A 76 -12.27 6.66 -3.22
N THR A 77 -12.21 7.19 -4.42
CA THR A 77 -10.96 7.44 -5.14
C THR A 77 -10.55 8.91 -5.08
N GLU A 78 -11.53 9.79 -4.94
CA GLU A 78 -11.38 11.24 -4.82
C GLU A 78 -10.71 11.69 -3.52
N THR A 79 -10.72 10.85 -2.48
CA THR A 79 -10.10 11.14 -1.17
C THR A 79 -8.75 10.44 -0.97
N ILE A 80 -8.21 9.79 -2.01
CA ILE A 80 -6.91 9.13 -1.92
C ILE A 80 -5.81 10.19 -1.70
N ASP A 81 -4.89 9.87 -0.79
CA ASP A 81 -3.77 10.74 -0.45
C ASP A 81 -2.92 11.05 -1.69
N ALA A 82 -2.50 12.30 -1.86
CA ALA A 82 -1.73 12.74 -3.02
C ALA A 82 -0.37 12.04 -3.16
N LYS A 83 0.14 11.41 -2.09
CA LYS A 83 1.36 10.57 -2.13
C LYS A 83 1.13 9.15 -2.62
N MET A 84 -0.12 8.78 -2.89
CA MET A 84 -0.52 7.47 -3.37
C MET A 84 -1.13 7.59 -4.76
N SER A 85 -0.97 6.54 -5.56
CA SER A 85 -1.37 6.56 -6.96
C SER A 85 -2.48 5.57 -7.24
N LEU A 86 -3.48 5.98 -8.01
CA LEU A 86 -4.40 5.07 -8.67
C LEU A 86 -3.76 4.54 -9.95
N CYS A 87 -4.00 3.27 -10.24
CA CYS A 87 -3.50 2.61 -11.44
C CYS A 87 -4.48 1.54 -11.91
N GLY A 88 -4.57 1.34 -13.23
CA GLY A 88 -5.57 0.46 -13.85
C GLY A 88 -6.35 1.20 -14.92
#